data_AF-A0A2N2HB25-F1
#
_entry.id   AF-A0A2N2HB25-F1
#
_cell.length_a   1.000
_cell.length_b   1.000
_cell.length_c   1.000
_cell.angle_alpha   90.00
_cell.angle_beta   90.00
_cell.angle_gamma   90.00
#
_symmetry.space_group_name_H-M   'P 1'
#
loop_
_entity.id
_entity.type
_entity.pdbx_description
1 polymer ?
#
loop_
_entity_poly.entity_id
_entity_poly.type
_entity_poly.pdbx_seq_one_letter_code
_entity_poly.pdbx_strand_id
1 'polypeptide(L)'
;MEEIARALRDLDEKRVLALVEEALANGVAPVQIVGACNQGMTEVGDLFAAGKYFISQLLFSAEILKSVMNRLDPILENGEKKDSEGKVILGTVKGDIHDIGKNIVSTLLRGAGFEVILNTFTRILCIVLFVLIGYNLIGAGREFRLAGEVSPTMQLPFFPIAYGVGICCFIECLVFLFDIVKIWKAQNE
;
A
#
# COMPACT_ATOMS: atom_id res chain seq x y z
N MET A 1 -12.40 27.36 -0.81
CA MET A 1 -11.91 26.38 0.19
C MET A 1 -13.03 25.49 0.70
N GLU A 2 -14.09 26.03 1.32
CA GLU A 2 -15.25 25.20 1.76
C GLU A 2 -15.90 24.40 0.63
N GLU A 3 -15.92 24.92 -0.60
CA GLU A 3 -16.46 24.18 -1.75
C GLU A 3 -15.67 22.91 -2.09
N ILE A 4 -14.34 22.90 -1.88
CA ILE A 4 -13.51 21.72 -2.10
C ILE A 4 -13.88 20.64 -1.08
N ALA A 5 -14.01 21.02 0.19
CA ALA A 5 -14.43 20.12 1.26
C ALA A 5 -15.82 19.52 0.99
N ARG A 6 -16.79 20.34 0.55
CA ARG A 6 -18.13 19.89 0.18
C ARG A 6 -18.13 18.97 -1.04
N ALA A 7 -17.40 19.31 -2.10
CA ALA A 7 -17.31 18.47 -3.29
C ALA A 7 -16.67 17.10 -2.99
N LEU A 8 -15.67 17.09 -2.10
CA LEU A 8 -15.04 15.85 -1.64
C LEU A 8 -16.00 15.02 -0.80
N ARG A 9 -16.75 15.66 0.10
CA ARG A 9 -17.82 15.02 0.86
C ARG A 9 -18.85 14.38 -0.06
N ASP A 10 -19.29 15.09 -1.09
CA ASP A 10 -20.31 14.62 -2.04
C ASP A 10 -19.75 13.59 -3.06
N LEU A 11 -18.47 13.23 -2.94
CA LEU A 11 -17.78 12.26 -3.78
C LEU A 11 -17.73 12.65 -5.27
N ASP A 12 -17.67 13.94 -5.57
CA ASP A 12 -17.58 14.45 -6.95
C ASP A 12 -16.12 14.71 -7.34
N GLU A 13 -15.43 13.64 -7.77
CA GLU A 13 -14.01 13.70 -8.16
C GLU A 13 -13.72 14.79 -9.20
N LYS A 14 -14.57 14.91 -10.23
CA LYS A 14 -14.36 15.87 -11.33
C LYS A 14 -14.42 17.29 -10.81
N ARG A 15 -15.40 17.58 -9.95
CA ARG A 15 -15.56 18.91 -9.35
C ARG A 15 -14.44 19.22 -8.38
N VAL A 16 -14.00 18.26 -7.57
CA VAL A 16 -12.85 18.43 -6.67
C VAL A 16 -11.61 18.82 -7.46
N LEU A 17 -11.26 18.08 -8.52
CA LEU A 17 -10.10 18.38 -9.34
C LEU A 17 -10.20 19.75 -10.03
N ALA A 18 -11.37 20.11 -10.56
CA ALA A 18 -11.58 21.42 -11.16
C ALA A 18 -11.37 22.57 -10.15
N LEU A 19 -11.92 22.44 -8.94
CA LEU A 19 -11.76 23.44 -7.88
C LEU A 19 -10.32 23.53 -7.36
N VAL A 20 -9.58 22.42 -7.35
CA VAL A 20 -8.15 22.40 -7.01
C VAL A 20 -7.34 23.18 -8.05
N GLU A 21 -7.56 22.92 -9.34
CA GLU A 21 -6.86 23.62 -10.42
C GLU A 21 -7.21 25.12 -10.44
N GLU A 22 -8.47 25.48 -10.18
CA GLU A 22 -8.89 26.87 -10.03
C GLU A 22 -8.21 27.56 -8.83
N ALA A 23 -8.13 26.88 -7.68
CA ALA A 23 -7.45 27.40 -6.51
C ALA A 23 -5.95 27.63 -6.77
N LEU A 24 -5.28 26.69 -7.46
CA LEU A 24 -3.89 26.83 -7.88
C LEU A 24 -3.70 28.02 -8.84
N ALA A 25 -4.59 28.17 -9.83
CA ALA A 25 -4.56 29.30 -10.77
C ALA A 25 -4.75 30.66 -10.07
N ASN A 26 -5.53 30.69 -8.99
CA ASN A 26 -5.73 31.88 -8.15
C ASN A 26 -4.58 32.15 -7.17
N GLY A 27 -3.50 31.36 -7.22
CA GLY A 27 -2.32 31.54 -6.36
C GLY A 27 -2.53 31.08 -4.91
N VAL A 28 -3.53 30.23 -4.66
CA VAL A 28 -3.74 29.64 -3.33
C VAL A 28 -2.60 28.66 -3.05
N ALA A 29 -2.00 28.77 -1.86
CA ALA A 29 -0.93 27.87 -1.46
C ALA A 29 -1.42 26.41 -1.44
N PRO A 30 -0.69 25.44 -2.03
CA PRO A 30 -1.08 24.03 -2.05
C PRO A 30 -1.40 23.46 -0.67
N VAL A 31 -0.69 23.90 0.37
CA VAL A 31 -0.92 23.51 1.77
C VAL A 31 -2.34 23.83 2.24
N GLN A 32 -2.89 24.97 1.82
CA GLN A 32 -4.26 25.35 2.17
C GLN A 32 -5.28 24.45 1.48
N ILE A 33 -5.00 24.05 0.23
CA ILE A 33 -5.85 23.14 -0.55
C ILE A 33 -5.91 21.77 0.14
N VAL A 34 -4.77 21.24 0.57
CA VAL A 34 -4.69 20.00 1.37
C VAL A 34 -5.51 20.13 2.67
N GLY A 35 -5.42 21.27 3.36
CA GLY A 35 -6.23 21.55 4.54
C GLY A 35 -7.74 21.46 4.28
N ALA A 36 -8.23 22.01 3.18
CA ALA A 36 -9.65 21.91 2.79
C ALA A 36 -10.06 20.47 2.45
N CYS A 37 -9.19 19.72 1.78
CA CYS A 37 -9.44 18.31 1.51
C CYS A 37 -9.52 17.47 2.79
N ASN A 38 -8.63 17.72 3.77
CA ASN A 38 -8.64 17.06 5.07
C ASN A 38 -9.91 17.37 5.86
N GLN A 39 -10.42 18.59 5.77
CA GLN A 39 -11.73 18.95 6.34
C GLN A 39 -12.86 18.14 5.70
N GLY A 40 -12.89 18.03 4.36
CA GLY A 40 -13.85 17.17 3.66
C GLY A 40 -13.75 15.70 4.09
N MET A 41 -12.53 15.20 4.29
CA MET A 41 -12.30 13.83 4.75
C MET A 41 -12.82 13.59 6.18
N THR A 42 -12.74 14.60 7.03
CA THR A 42 -13.29 14.55 8.40
C THR A 42 -14.81 14.44 8.35
N GLU A 43 -15.48 15.23 7.51
CA GLU A 43 -16.93 15.15 7.31
C GLU A 43 -17.36 13.79 6.75
N VAL A 44 -16.58 13.20 5.83
CA VAL A 44 -16.84 11.84 5.33
C VAL A 44 -16.72 10.80 6.45
N GLY A 45 -15.74 10.96 7.34
CA GLY A 45 -15.59 10.13 8.55
C GLY A 45 -16.81 10.24 9.47
N ASP A 46 -17.32 11.45 9.68
CA ASP A 46 -18.53 11.68 10.49
C ASP A 46 -19.77 11.04 9.86
N LEU A 47 -19.91 11.11 8.54
CA LEU A 47 -21.00 10.46 7.81
C LEU A 47 -20.93 8.93 7.90
N PHE A 48 -19.72 8.37 7.89
CA PHE A 48 -19.51 6.94 8.10
C PHE A 48 -19.86 6.53 9.53
N ALA A 49 -19.41 7.29 10.54
CA ALA A 49 -19.74 7.06 11.94
C ALA A 49 -21.25 7.17 12.22
N ALA A 50 -21.94 8.05 11.50
CA ALA A 50 -23.40 8.19 11.55
C ALA A 50 -24.16 7.11 10.77
N GLY A 51 -23.46 6.15 10.13
CA GLY A 51 -24.05 5.09 9.33
C GLY A 51 -24.71 5.56 8.02
N LYS A 52 -24.42 6.80 7.59
CA LYS A 52 -24.91 7.35 6.32
C LYS A 52 -24.04 6.94 5.14
N TYR A 53 -22.74 6.77 5.39
CA TYR A 53 -21.77 6.29 4.40
C TYR A 53 -21.34 4.87 4.73
N PHE A 54 -21.07 4.10 3.68
CA PHE A 54 -20.52 2.76 3.72
C PHE A 54 -19.02 2.78 3.45
N ILE A 55 -18.37 1.64 3.70
CA ILE A 55 -16.94 1.43 3.47
C ILE A 55 -16.55 1.79 2.02
N SER A 56 -17.37 1.48 1.02
CA SER A 56 -17.10 1.81 -0.38
C SER A 56 -16.98 3.31 -0.63
N GLN A 57 -17.82 4.12 0.00
CA GLN A 57 -17.81 5.59 -0.12
C GLN A 57 -16.58 6.18 0.57
N LEU A 58 -16.19 5.61 1.71
CA LEU A 58 -14.99 5.99 2.46
C LEU A 58 -13.70 5.66 1.67
N LEU A 59 -13.66 4.51 1.00
CA LEU A 59 -12.55 4.16 0.10
C LEU A 59 -12.51 5.07 -1.13
N PHE A 60 -13.67 5.43 -1.67
CA PHE A 60 -13.74 6.30 -2.84
C PHE A 60 -13.29 7.74 -2.53
N SER A 61 -13.67 8.30 -1.38
CA SER A 61 -13.14 9.61 -0.94
C SER A 61 -11.62 9.60 -0.79
N ALA A 62 -11.05 8.50 -0.26
CA ALA A 62 -9.60 8.35 -0.14
C ALA A 62 -8.90 8.32 -1.51
N GLU A 63 -9.50 7.70 -2.53
CA GLU A 63 -8.95 7.70 -3.89
C GLU A 63 -9.04 9.10 -4.53
N ILE A 64 -10.14 9.84 -4.32
CA ILE A 64 -10.24 11.25 -4.76
C ILE A 64 -9.12 12.08 -4.14
N LEU A 65 -8.89 11.94 -2.83
CA LEU A 65 -7.85 12.68 -2.13
C LEU A 65 -6.46 12.35 -2.66
N LYS A 66 -6.19 11.07 -2.94
CA LYS A 66 -4.96 10.63 -3.60
C LYS A 66 -4.79 11.23 -5.00
N SER A 67 -5.86 11.31 -5.80
CA SER A 67 -5.84 12.00 -7.10
C SER A 67 -5.47 13.47 -6.97
N VAL A 68 -5.94 14.15 -5.91
CA VAL A 68 -5.56 15.54 -5.59
C VAL A 68 -4.09 15.63 -5.18
N MET A 69 -3.62 14.77 -4.26
CA MET A 69 -2.22 14.77 -3.82
C MET A 69 -1.26 14.57 -4.99
N ASN A 70 -1.54 13.64 -5.92
CA ASN A 70 -0.73 13.44 -7.12
C ASN A 70 -0.56 14.71 -7.99
N ARG A 71 -1.48 15.68 -7.89
CA ARG A 71 -1.38 16.99 -8.56
C ARG A 71 -0.58 18.00 -7.77
N LEU A 72 -0.67 17.95 -6.44
CA LEU A 72 -0.05 18.91 -5.52
C LEU A 72 1.40 18.55 -5.17
N ASP A 73 1.74 17.26 -5.10
CA ASP A 73 3.08 16.75 -4.77
C ASP A 73 4.21 17.42 -5.57
N PRO A 74 4.17 17.50 -6.92
CA PRO A 74 5.25 18.15 -7.68
C PRO A 74 5.37 19.66 -7.40
N ILE A 75 4.32 20.30 -6.88
CA ILE A 75 4.32 21.72 -6.54
C ILE A 75 4.87 21.92 -5.12
N LEU A 76 4.53 21.01 -4.20
CA LEU A 76 5.00 20.97 -2.81
C LEU A 76 6.48 20.57 -2.71
N GLU A 77 7.00 19.73 -3.59
CA GLU A 77 8.43 19.42 -3.65
C GLU A 77 9.29 20.64 -3.98
N ASN A 78 8.74 21.59 -4.75
CA ASN A 78 9.41 22.82 -5.18
C ASN A 78 9.22 24.01 -4.22
N GLY A 79 8.34 23.89 -3.23
CA GLY A 79 8.05 24.94 -2.25
C GLY A 79 7.59 24.37 -0.92
N GLU A 80 8.32 24.69 0.16
CA GLU A 80 8.07 24.27 1.55
C GLU A 80 7.50 22.85 1.68
N LYS A 81 8.41 21.85 1.71
CA LYS A 81 8.08 20.47 2.07
C LYS A 81 7.17 20.44 3.28
N LYS A 82 5.95 19.93 3.10
CA LYS A 82 5.12 19.54 4.22
C LYS A 82 5.82 18.36 4.92
N ASP A 83 6.17 18.52 6.18
CA ASP A 83 6.41 17.37 7.03
C ASP A 83 5.12 16.52 7.01
N SER A 84 5.24 15.20 6.79
CA SER A 84 4.09 14.29 6.89
C SER A 84 3.34 14.57 8.20
N GLU A 85 2.00 14.44 8.23
CA GLU A 85 1.21 14.58 9.48
C GLU A 85 1.68 13.57 10.57
N GLY A 86 2.44 12.56 10.17
CA GLY A 86 3.22 11.68 11.03
C GLY A 86 3.51 10.35 10.36
N LYS A 87 4.44 9.59 10.94
CA LYS A 87 4.70 8.19 10.56
C LYS A 87 3.82 7.25 11.38
N VAL A 88 3.06 6.40 10.70
CA VAL A 88 2.21 5.39 11.34
C VAL A 88 2.72 4.00 11.00
N ILE A 89 2.97 3.18 12.03
CA ILE A 89 3.33 1.77 11.87
C ILE A 89 2.07 0.93 12.08
N LEU A 90 1.70 0.14 11.07
CA LEU A 90 0.56 -0.78 11.13
C LEU A 90 1.03 -2.23 11.04
N GLY A 91 0.70 -3.03 12.06
CA GLY A 91 1.03 -4.45 12.15
C GLY A 91 -0.20 -5.32 12.35
N THR A 92 -0.11 -6.59 11.94
CA THR A 92 -1.10 -7.63 12.28
C THR A 92 -0.48 -8.52 13.36
N VAL A 93 -1.25 -8.91 14.37
CA VAL A 93 -0.76 -9.78 15.46
C VAL A 93 -0.33 -11.14 14.89
N LYS A 94 0.71 -11.74 15.46
CA LYS A 94 1.20 -13.06 15.03
C LYS A 94 0.08 -14.09 15.14
N GLY A 95 -0.23 -14.76 14.02
CA GLY A 95 -1.27 -15.78 13.93
C GLY A 95 -2.66 -15.24 13.60
N ASP A 96 -2.81 -13.93 13.43
CA ASP A 96 -4.06 -13.32 12.98
C ASP A 96 -4.04 -13.14 11.46
N ILE A 97 -5.08 -13.66 10.81
CA ILE A 97 -5.30 -13.58 9.37
C ILE A 97 -6.24 -12.43 8.97
N HIS A 98 -6.85 -11.75 9.94
CA HIS A 98 -7.78 -10.64 9.69
C HIS A 98 -7.01 -9.35 9.39
N ASP A 99 -6.66 -9.15 8.11
CA ASP A 99 -5.89 -8.00 7.64
C ASP A 99 -6.72 -6.97 6.87
N ILE A 100 -7.96 -7.30 6.53
CA ILE A 100 -8.87 -6.43 5.75
C ILE A 100 -9.03 -5.06 6.41
N GLY A 101 -9.33 -5.04 7.72
CA GLY A 101 -9.46 -3.78 8.47
C GLY A 101 -8.17 -2.96 8.49
N LYS A 102 -7.02 -3.62 8.66
CA LYS A 102 -5.70 -2.97 8.64
C LYS A 102 -5.41 -2.33 7.27
N ASN A 103 -5.74 -3.03 6.19
CA ASN A 103 -5.51 -2.54 4.84
C ASN A 103 -6.42 -1.35 4.52
N ILE A 104 -7.68 -1.37 4.97
CA ILE A 104 -8.60 -0.22 4.86
C ILE A 104 -8.04 0.99 5.63
N VAL A 105 -7.66 0.81 6.90
CA VAL A 105 -7.07 1.87 7.72
C VAL A 105 -5.78 2.41 7.11
N SER A 106 -4.93 1.55 6.55
CA SER A 106 -3.73 1.96 5.81
C SER A 106 -4.08 2.86 4.62
N THR A 107 -5.06 2.48 3.80
CA THR A 107 -5.48 3.29 2.64
C THR A 107 -6.03 4.65 3.05
N LEU A 108 -6.82 4.69 4.12
CA LEU A 108 -7.39 5.94 4.64
C LEU A 108 -6.31 6.87 5.20
N LEU A 109 -5.37 6.33 5.98
CA LEU A 109 -4.26 7.11 6.55
C LEU A 109 -3.36 7.68 5.46
N ARG A 110 -3.07 6.90 4.41
CA ARG A 110 -2.34 7.40 3.23
C ARG A 110 -3.10 8.53 2.52
N GLY A 111 -4.41 8.37 2.34
CA GLY A 111 -5.26 9.43 1.80
C GLY A 111 -5.15 10.71 2.63
N ALA A 112 -5.20 10.61 3.96
CA ALA A 112 -5.09 11.76 4.87
C ALA A 112 -3.67 12.36 4.99
N GLY A 113 -2.69 11.90 4.22
CA GLY A 113 -1.32 12.44 4.23
C GLY A 113 -0.41 11.89 5.33
N PHE A 114 -0.76 10.75 5.94
CA PHE A 114 0.15 10.03 6.84
C PHE A 114 1.07 9.09 6.06
N GLU A 115 2.31 9.03 6.50
CA GLU A 115 3.27 8.07 5.98
C GLU A 115 3.07 6.73 6.69
N VAL A 116 2.32 5.84 6.06
CA VAL A 116 2.10 4.49 6.59
C VAL A 116 3.29 3.60 6.23
N ILE A 117 4.10 3.26 7.22
CA ILE A 117 5.21 2.32 7.07
C ILE A 117 4.66 0.93 7.31
N LEU A 118 4.38 0.21 6.23
CA LEU A 118 4.08 -1.21 6.26
C LEU A 118 5.39 -2.00 6.08
N ASN A 119 5.93 -2.47 7.19
CA ASN A 119 6.69 -3.73 7.24
C ASN A 119 7.89 -3.87 6.29
N THR A 120 8.70 -2.83 6.05
CA THR A 120 10.01 -3.00 5.37
C THR A 120 10.86 -4.06 6.07
N PHE A 121 10.86 -4.07 7.40
CA PHE A 121 11.55 -5.08 8.20
C PHE A 121 11.02 -6.51 7.94
N THR A 122 9.70 -6.70 7.95
CA THR A 122 9.09 -8.01 7.70
C THR A 122 9.35 -8.48 6.27
N ARG A 123 9.36 -7.57 5.29
CA ARG A 123 9.66 -7.90 3.88
C ARG A 123 11.12 -8.32 3.70
N ILE A 124 12.06 -7.64 4.36
CA ILE A 124 13.47 -8.05 4.40
C ILE A 124 13.61 -9.42 5.08
N LEU A 125 12.94 -9.63 6.21
CA LEU A 125 12.93 -10.91 6.92
C LEU A 125 12.37 -12.05 6.04
N CYS A 126 11.28 -11.80 5.30
CA CYS A 126 10.71 -12.76 4.36
C CYS A 126 11.72 -13.11 3.25
N ILE A 127 12.39 -12.11 2.66
CA ILE A 127 13.42 -12.36 1.62
C ILE A 127 14.52 -13.27 2.16
N VAL A 128 15.04 -12.99 3.36
CA VAL A 128 16.07 -13.84 3.99
C VAL A 128 15.57 -15.27 4.19
N LEU A 129 14.35 -15.43 4.68
CA LEU A 129 13.75 -16.73 4.99
C LEU A 129 13.44 -17.54 3.71
N PHE A 130 12.90 -16.92 2.67
CA PHE A 130 12.60 -17.57 1.40
C PHE A 130 13.86 -17.93 0.61
N VAL A 131 14.93 -17.13 0.67
CA VAL A 131 16.24 -17.50 0.08
C VAL A 131 16.81 -18.74 0.77
N LEU A 132 16.75 -18.79 2.11
CA LEU A 132 17.22 -19.95 2.88
C LEU A 132 16.41 -21.22 2.56
N ILE A 133 15.07 -21.13 2.54
CA ILE A 133 14.19 -22.24 2.20
C ILE A 133 14.43 -22.69 0.76
N GLY A 134 14.48 -21.75 -0.19
CA GLY A 134 14.71 -22.04 -1.60
C GLY A 134 16.04 -22.76 -1.85
N TYR A 135 17.12 -22.31 -1.20
CA TYR A 135 18.43 -22.95 -1.30
C TYR A 135 18.41 -24.39 -0.77
N ASN A 136 17.80 -24.60 0.41
CA ASN A 136 17.66 -25.93 1.00
C ASN A 136 16.81 -26.87 0.14
N LEU A 137 15.72 -26.39 -0.46
CA LEU A 137 14.87 -27.19 -1.34
C LEU A 137 15.57 -27.60 -2.63
N ILE A 138 16.39 -26.72 -3.23
CA ILE A 138 17.22 -27.08 -4.39
C ILE A 138 18.26 -28.14 -4.01
N GLY A 139 18.85 -28.04 -2.82
CA GLY A 139 19.75 -29.05 -2.26
C GLY A 139 19.07 -30.40 -2.11
N ALA A 140 17.91 -30.44 -1.44
CA ALA A 140 17.09 -31.63 -1.27
C ALA A 140 16.66 -32.23 -2.62
N GLY A 141 16.28 -31.39 -3.59
CA GLY A 141 15.95 -31.83 -4.95
C GLY A 141 17.12 -32.55 -5.64
N ARG A 142 18.37 -32.13 -5.39
CA ARG A 142 19.56 -32.80 -5.92
C ARG A 142 19.78 -34.16 -5.26
N GLU A 143 19.58 -34.25 -3.95
CA GLU A 143 19.67 -35.50 -3.21
C GLU A 143 18.60 -36.50 -3.68
N PHE A 144 17.34 -36.08 -3.80
CA PHE A 144 16.26 -36.93 -4.32
C PHE A 144 16.52 -37.43 -5.74
N ARG A 145 17.12 -36.59 -6.59
CA ARG A 145 17.50 -36.99 -7.96
C ARG A 145 18.60 -38.04 -7.95
N LEU A 146 19.61 -37.91 -7.09
CA LEU A 146 20.72 -38.85 -6.98
C LEU A 146 20.29 -40.17 -6.34
N ALA A 147 19.42 -40.12 -5.34
CA ALA A 147 18.88 -41.29 -4.64
C ALA A 147 17.80 -42.03 -5.45
N GLY A 148 17.22 -41.39 -6.47
CA GLY A 148 16.13 -41.97 -7.26
C GLY A 148 14.84 -42.11 -6.45
N GLU A 149 14.60 -41.23 -5.47
CA GLU A 149 13.43 -41.34 -4.60
C GLU A 149 12.12 -41.05 -5.35
N VAL A 150 11.16 -41.94 -5.16
CA VAL A 150 9.84 -41.90 -5.79
C VAL A 150 8.74 -42.02 -4.76
N SER A 151 7.55 -41.51 -5.10
CA SER A 151 6.40 -41.56 -4.21
C SER A 151 5.97 -43.00 -3.93
N PRO A 152 5.61 -43.34 -2.67
CA PRO A 152 5.26 -44.72 -2.31
C PRO A 152 4.04 -45.24 -3.06
N THR A 153 3.12 -44.35 -3.44
CA THR A 153 1.81 -44.70 -4.01
C THR A 153 1.78 -44.66 -5.52
N MET A 154 2.51 -43.72 -6.15
CA MET A 154 2.45 -43.49 -7.61
C MET A 154 3.79 -43.65 -8.32
N GLN A 155 4.87 -43.98 -7.60
CA GLN A 155 6.24 -44.07 -8.13
C GLN A 155 6.68 -42.82 -8.94
N LEU A 156 6.16 -41.66 -8.55
CA LEU A 156 6.53 -40.39 -9.19
C LEU A 156 7.78 -39.82 -8.53
N PRO A 157 8.75 -39.31 -9.30
CA PRO A 157 9.95 -38.72 -8.74
C PRO A 157 9.63 -37.45 -7.93
N PHE A 158 10.22 -37.30 -6.75
CA PHE A 158 9.99 -36.14 -5.88
C PHE A 158 10.80 -34.89 -6.26
N PHE A 159 11.95 -35.07 -6.92
CA PHE A 159 12.86 -33.97 -7.23
C PHE A 159 12.23 -32.82 -8.05
N PRO A 160 11.31 -33.02 -9.01
CA PRO A 160 10.69 -31.91 -9.76
C PRO A 160 9.89 -30.97 -8.86
N ILE A 161 9.23 -31.51 -7.82
CA ILE A 161 8.45 -30.72 -6.87
C ILE A 161 9.39 -29.87 -6.01
N ALA A 162 10.48 -30.46 -5.49
CA ALA A 162 11.46 -29.75 -4.69
C ALA A 162 12.11 -28.60 -5.48
N TYR A 163 12.51 -28.82 -6.74
CA TYR A 163 13.02 -27.76 -7.60
C TYR A 163 11.96 -26.71 -7.94
N GLY A 164 10.73 -27.12 -8.24
CA GLY A 164 9.63 -26.22 -8.55
C GLY A 164 9.32 -25.27 -7.40
N VAL A 165 9.13 -25.81 -6.19
CA VAL A 165 8.88 -25.00 -4.99
C VAL A 165 10.09 -24.12 -4.67
N GLY A 166 11.32 -24.65 -4.79
CA GLY A 166 12.53 -23.86 -4.59
C GLY A 166 12.63 -22.65 -5.52
N ILE A 167 12.35 -22.82 -6.82
CA ILE A 167 12.33 -21.73 -7.82
C ILE A 167 11.23 -20.72 -7.49
N CYS A 168 10.03 -21.17 -7.11
CA CYS A 168 8.95 -20.27 -6.69
C CYS A 168 9.36 -19.38 -5.51
N CYS A 169 10.06 -19.91 -4.50
CA CYS A 169 10.56 -19.11 -3.38
C CYS A 169 11.51 -17.98 -3.84
N PHE A 170 12.35 -18.21 -4.87
CA PHE A 170 13.21 -17.16 -5.43
C PHE A 170 12.42 -16.13 -6.23
N ILE A 171 11.37 -16.55 -6.95
CA ILE A 171 10.47 -15.64 -7.67
C ILE A 171 9.74 -14.73 -6.67
N GLU A 172 9.25 -15.26 -5.56
CA GLU A 172 8.62 -14.47 -4.50
C GLU A 172 9.57 -13.44 -3.88
N CYS A 173 10.87 -13.76 -3.75
CA CYS A 173 11.88 -12.80 -3.31
C CYS A 173 11.98 -11.59 -4.26
N LEU A 174 11.88 -11.80 -5.58
CA LEU A 174 11.89 -10.72 -6.56
C LEU A 174 10.64 -9.84 -6.44
N VAL A 175 9.48 -10.46 -6.22
CA VAL A 175 8.23 -9.72 -5.97
C VAL A 175 8.38 -8.82 -4.75
N PHE A 176 8.84 -9.36 -3.61
CA PHE A 176 9.05 -8.56 -2.40
C PHE A 176 10.09 -7.46 -2.58
N LEU A 177 11.14 -7.69 -3.37
CA LEU A 177 12.17 -6.70 -3.64
C LEU A 177 11.62 -5.54 -4.48
N PHE A 178 10.82 -5.83 -5.52
CA PHE A 178 10.13 -4.80 -6.31
C PHE A 178 9.18 -3.97 -5.43
N ASP A 179 8.50 -4.65 -4.52
CA ASP A 179 7.57 -4.04 -3.58
C ASP A 179 8.28 -3.12 -2.55
N ILE A 180 9.50 -3.46 -2.12
CA ILE A 180 10.37 -2.59 -1.30
C ILE A 180 10.84 -1.39 -2.13
N VAL A 181 11.30 -1.60 -3.36
CA VAL A 181 11.76 -0.52 -4.26
C VAL A 181 10.62 0.47 -4.51
N LYS A 182 9.39 0.00 -4.72
CA LYS A 182 8.22 0.84 -4.90
C LYS A 182 7.93 1.71 -3.67
N ILE A 183 8.06 1.15 -2.46
CA ILE A 183 7.92 1.92 -1.21
C ILE A 183 9.03 2.96 -1.08
N TRP A 184 10.29 2.57 -1.34
CA TRP A 184 11.43 3.47 -1.23
C TRP A 184 11.33 4.62 -2.23
N LYS A 185 10.88 4.34 -3.45
CA LYS A 185 10.64 5.35 -4.47
C LYS A 185 9.53 6.32 -4.07
N ALA A 186 8.43 5.83 -3.51
CA ALA A 186 7.34 6.67 -2.98
C ALA A 186 7.70 7.48 -1.71
N GLN A 187 8.88 7.27 -1.11
CA GLN A 187 9.40 8.09 -0.01
C GLN A 187 10.44 9.12 -0.49
N ASN A 188 10.96 8.96 -1.71
CA ASN A 188 12.05 9.76 -2.28
C ASN A 188 11.65 10.60 -3.50
N GLU A 189 10.45 10.36 -4.04
CA GLU A 189 9.68 11.32 -4.84
C GLU A 189 8.79 12.06 -3.84
#